data_AF-A0A7C4EUQ0-F1
#
_entry.id   AF-A0A7C4EUQ0-F1
#
_cell.length_a   1.000
_cell.length_b   1.000
_cell.length_c   1.000
_cell.angle_alpha   90.00
_cell.angle_beta   90.00
_cell.angle_gamma   90.00
#
_symmetry.space_group_name_H-M   'P 1'
#
loop_
_entity.id
_entity.type
_entity.pdbx_description
1 polymer ?
#
loop_
_entity_poly.entity_id
_entity_poly.type
_entity_poly.pdbx_seq_one_letter_code
_entity_poly.pdbx_strand_id
1 'polypeptide(L)'
;MAANTHIQDVWQPSFSRERLNAVALLLSVAAGCLIAFQSVMGLGAVVAFFAASFLVMRPLYGLMSILWVVNIVFVIDRGQRIGFTLPVTGGTISATDLLYALMVFTAALKWSIAQDIYYPRNRLGTPLFLLLTWSSVCLVMGILSGHEVKKSMIEARPLLYLCIFYLTVYFIRDKESFVFALKSFIYAYLVTFAIGFSIFVQGRKTIEYFTMGTVDLGQSLLPRFTLGSQDWVNTLLFLSIGLILFLKDSKTKMYLSLLTALLAFNLLLIQARTQIIAFFVGMIPIIILAPGTKKFKLIAAGLAGVVLLSLVVFSLAQTEAGQKKILDPIAERFSGIYKKKTEVDQSLERRLFEAEAMRSGILARPITGHWFGAKWSNDPKWVWEYKYDVTYIHSSWLFYLYKMGLIGTILMIVILARAFMIALALVRSVGNPLYKGVALGILATIPTYAFTGIFQPTLWQYFMNPILGFELGLLVVMEQLVGRGAAHGNGS
;
A
#
# COMPACT_ATOMS: atom_id res chain seq x y z
N MET A 1 -2.34 -26.72 49.37
CA MET A 1 -3.35 -25.65 49.39
C MET A 1 -3.64 -25.24 47.96
N ALA A 2 -4.68 -25.85 47.39
CA ALA A 2 -5.18 -25.61 46.05
C ALA A 2 -6.50 -24.86 46.19
N ALA A 3 -6.56 -23.63 45.67
CA ALA A 3 -7.78 -22.87 45.52
C ALA A 3 -7.50 -21.71 44.54
N ASN A 4 -7.69 -21.95 43.23
CA ASN A 4 -7.95 -20.89 42.25
C ASN A 4 -8.37 -21.42 40.87
N THR A 5 -9.38 -22.28 40.85
CA THR A 5 -10.03 -22.71 39.60
C THR A 5 -11.52 -22.78 39.87
N HIS A 6 -12.27 -21.73 39.51
CA HIS A 6 -13.69 -21.80 39.13
C HIS A 6 -14.36 -20.43 38.87
N ILE A 7 -13.65 -19.30 38.94
CA ILE A 7 -14.19 -17.98 38.53
C ILE A 7 -13.82 -17.64 37.08
N GLN A 8 -14.05 -18.57 36.14
CA GLN A 8 -14.02 -18.26 34.69
C GLN A 8 -15.26 -18.74 33.92
N ASP A 9 -16.16 -19.52 34.52
CA ASP A 9 -17.31 -20.09 33.81
C ASP A 9 -18.64 -19.35 34.00
N VAL A 10 -18.69 -18.31 34.85
CA VAL A 10 -19.97 -17.67 35.22
C VAL A 10 -20.31 -16.42 34.38
N TRP A 11 -19.37 -15.91 33.58
CA TRP A 11 -19.58 -14.73 32.75
C TRP A 11 -18.98 -14.88 31.35
N GLN A 12 -19.26 -15.99 30.67
CA GLN A 12 -19.26 -15.94 29.21
C GLN A 12 -20.61 -15.36 28.79
N PRO A 13 -20.72 -14.07 28.41
CA PRO A 13 -21.93 -13.58 27.78
C PRO A 13 -22.21 -14.50 26.59
N SER A 14 -23.38 -15.12 26.58
CA SER A 14 -23.84 -16.04 25.52
C SER A 14 -24.17 -15.29 24.22
N PHE A 15 -23.33 -14.32 23.84
CA PHE A 15 -23.26 -13.83 22.50
C PHE A 15 -22.61 -14.94 21.66
N SER A 16 -23.45 -15.78 21.07
CA SER A 16 -22.99 -16.81 20.16
C SER A 16 -22.15 -16.16 19.06
N ARG A 17 -21.06 -16.84 18.67
CA ARG A 17 -20.20 -16.48 17.53
C ARG A 17 -21.03 -16.13 16.28
N GLU A 18 -22.22 -16.71 16.16
CA GLU A 18 -23.25 -16.44 15.16
C GLU A 18 -23.77 -15.00 15.19
N ARG A 19 -24.06 -14.41 16.37
CA ARG A 19 -24.51 -13.00 16.48
C ARG A 19 -23.42 -12.01 16.08
N LEU A 20 -22.16 -12.27 16.45
CA LEU A 20 -21.01 -11.48 16.00
C LEU A 20 -20.82 -11.57 14.49
N ASN A 21 -20.95 -12.77 13.91
CA ASN A 21 -20.94 -12.96 12.47
C ASN A 21 -22.13 -12.27 11.79
N ALA A 22 -23.32 -12.28 12.40
CA ALA A 22 -24.52 -11.62 11.88
C ALA A 22 -24.38 -10.09 11.90
N VAL A 23 -23.88 -9.50 12.99
CA VAL A 23 -23.59 -8.06 13.06
C VAL A 23 -22.51 -7.68 12.05
N ALA A 24 -21.43 -8.45 11.98
CA ALA A 24 -20.37 -8.20 11.01
C ALA A 24 -20.89 -8.35 9.57
N LEU A 25 -21.78 -9.30 9.29
CA LEU A 25 -22.47 -9.47 8.01
C LEU A 25 -23.36 -8.26 7.70
N LEU A 26 -24.19 -7.81 8.64
CA LEU A 26 -25.07 -6.65 8.48
C LEU A 26 -24.27 -5.37 8.22
N LEU A 27 -23.21 -5.13 9.01
CA LEU A 27 -22.30 -3.99 8.82
C LEU A 27 -21.57 -4.06 7.47
N SER A 28 -21.21 -5.26 7.06
CA SER A 28 -20.58 -5.51 5.77
C SER A 28 -21.53 -5.26 4.60
N VAL A 29 -22.77 -5.73 4.69
CA VAL A 29 -23.84 -5.43 3.73
C VAL A 29 -24.10 -3.94 3.71
N ALA A 30 -24.19 -3.28 4.86
CA ALA A 30 -24.34 -1.82 4.93
C ALA A 30 -23.16 -1.09 4.29
N ALA A 31 -21.91 -1.53 4.48
CA ALA A 31 -20.74 -0.99 3.79
C ALA A 31 -20.80 -1.24 2.28
N GLY A 32 -21.19 -2.45 1.87
CA GLY A 32 -21.39 -2.80 0.46
C GLY A 32 -22.47 -1.93 -0.18
N CYS A 33 -23.59 -1.69 0.52
CA CYS A 33 -24.67 -0.80 0.11
C CYS A 33 -24.24 0.67 0.11
N LEU A 34 -23.44 1.12 1.08
CA LEU A 34 -22.89 2.47 1.11
C LEU A 34 -21.92 2.70 -0.05
N ILE A 35 -21.03 1.73 -0.32
CA ILE A 35 -20.14 1.75 -1.48
C ILE A 35 -20.98 1.71 -2.76
N ALA A 36 -21.94 0.80 -2.88
CA ALA A 36 -22.81 0.69 -4.05
C ALA A 36 -23.61 1.97 -4.30
N PHE A 37 -24.20 2.56 -3.25
CA PHE A 37 -24.92 3.83 -3.27
C PHE A 37 -24.01 4.99 -3.68
N GLN A 38 -22.79 5.06 -3.13
CA GLN A 38 -21.76 6.01 -3.59
C GLN A 38 -21.36 5.75 -5.05
N SER A 39 -21.50 4.52 -5.54
CA SER A 39 -21.06 4.07 -6.86
C SER A 39 -22.14 4.06 -7.94
N VAL A 40 -23.36 4.54 -7.67
CA VAL A 40 -24.47 4.58 -8.64
C VAL A 40 -24.16 5.47 -9.86
N MET A 41 -23.04 6.19 -9.87
CA MET A 41 -22.52 6.91 -11.04
C MET A 41 -21.52 6.12 -11.93
N GLY A 42 -21.38 4.79 -11.77
CA GLY A 42 -20.48 3.99 -12.62
C GLY A 42 -20.37 2.49 -12.31
N LEU A 43 -19.15 1.93 -12.45
CA LEU A 43 -18.77 0.49 -12.31
C LEU A 43 -19.03 -0.15 -10.92
N GLY A 44 -19.84 0.50 -10.07
CA GLY A 44 -20.13 0.10 -8.70
C GLY A 44 -20.67 -1.30 -8.50
N ALA A 45 -21.45 -1.82 -9.46
CA ALA A 45 -22.06 -3.14 -9.35
C ALA A 45 -21.04 -4.29 -9.29
N VAL A 46 -19.90 -4.18 -10.00
CA VAL A 46 -18.86 -5.22 -10.01
C VAL A 46 -18.09 -5.24 -8.69
N VAL A 47 -17.72 -4.06 -8.18
CA VAL A 47 -17.06 -3.93 -6.87
C VAL A 47 -18.01 -4.34 -5.74
N ALA A 48 -19.30 -3.96 -5.83
CA ALA A 48 -20.32 -4.33 -4.87
C ALA A 48 -20.62 -5.83 -4.85
N PHE A 49 -20.59 -6.53 -5.99
CA PHE A 49 -20.81 -7.97 -6.08
C PHE A 49 -19.65 -8.79 -5.47
N PHE A 50 -18.40 -8.43 -5.79
CA PHE A 50 -17.22 -9.05 -5.15
C PHE A 50 -17.12 -8.67 -3.66
N ALA A 51 -17.47 -7.44 -3.30
CA ALA A 51 -17.60 -7.02 -1.92
C ALA A 51 -18.62 -7.88 -1.17
N ALA A 52 -19.86 -7.94 -1.65
CA ALA A 52 -20.93 -8.71 -1.00
C ALA A 52 -20.59 -10.20 -0.88
N SER A 53 -20.00 -10.81 -1.92
CA SER A 53 -19.65 -12.25 -1.90
C SER A 53 -18.52 -12.60 -0.93
N PHE A 54 -17.49 -11.75 -0.77
CA PHE A 54 -16.44 -11.96 0.25
C PHE A 54 -16.95 -11.67 1.67
N LEU A 55 -17.84 -10.70 1.81
CA LEU A 55 -18.42 -10.30 3.10
C LEU A 55 -19.37 -11.35 3.67
N VAL A 56 -20.12 -12.06 2.81
CA VAL A 56 -21.02 -13.14 3.21
C VAL A 56 -20.26 -14.34 3.77
N MET A 57 -19.03 -14.60 3.29
CA MET A 57 -18.27 -15.79 3.71
C MET A 57 -17.45 -15.58 5.00
N ARG A 58 -16.77 -14.44 5.17
CA ARG A 58 -16.03 -14.09 6.41
C ARG A 58 -15.95 -12.55 6.57
N PRO A 59 -16.92 -11.90 7.23
CA PRO A 59 -17.15 -10.45 7.12
C PRO A 59 -15.95 -9.58 7.52
N LEU A 60 -15.21 -9.94 8.57
CA LEU A 60 -14.01 -9.20 9.01
C LEU A 60 -12.89 -9.17 7.97
N TYR A 61 -12.65 -10.30 7.33
CA TYR A 61 -11.59 -10.40 6.33
C TYR A 61 -12.06 -9.89 4.96
N GLY A 62 -13.35 -10.04 4.66
CA GLY A 62 -13.98 -9.36 3.53
C GLY A 62 -13.82 -7.84 3.60
N LEU A 63 -13.98 -7.24 4.79
CA LEU A 63 -13.77 -5.80 5.00
C LEU A 63 -12.33 -5.39 4.69
N MET A 64 -11.34 -6.21 5.05
CA MET A 64 -9.95 -5.98 4.65
C MET A 64 -9.79 -6.01 3.13
N SER A 65 -10.33 -7.04 2.45
CA SER A 65 -10.30 -7.14 0.97
C SER A 65 -10.91 -5.91 0.30
N ILE A 66 -12.05 -5.45 0.80
CA ILE A 66 -12.76 -4.29 0.26
C ILE A 66 -11.97 -3.03 0.52
N LEU A 67 -11.39 -2.86 1.71
CA LEU A 67 -10.49 -1.75 1.99
C LEU A 67 -9.35 -1.69 0.96
N TRP A 68 -8.78 -2.83 0.56
CA TRP A 68 -7.76 -2.88 -0.48
C TRP A 68 -8.30 -2.49 -1.85
N VAL A 69 -9.42 -3.07 -2.28
CA VAL A 69 -10.04 -2.73 -3.57
C VAL A 69 -10.39 -1.24 -3.62
N VAL A 70 -11.04 -0.72 -2.58
CA VAL A 70 -11.46 0.68 -2.47
C VAL A 70 -10.27 1.62 -2.44
N ASN A 71 -9.23 1.33 -1.65
CA ASN A 71 -8.02 2.17 -1.61
C ASN A 71 -7.38 2.40 -2.97
N ILE A 72 -7.62 1.49 -3.92
CA ILE A 72 -6.82 1.38 -5.13
C ILE A 72 -7.67 1.67 -6.38
N VAL A 73 -8.95 1.29 -6.37
CA VAL A 73 -9.93 1.72 -7.38
C VAL A 73 -10.16 3.24 -7.33
N PHE A 74 -10.07 3.90 -6.16
CA PHE A 74 -10.15 5.36 -6.09
C PHE A 74 -8.90 6.11 -6.58
N VAL A 75 -7.93 5.43 -7.22
CA VAL A 75 -6.82 6.09 -7.94
C VAL A 75 -7.27 6.61 -9.32
N ILE A 76 -8.43 6.17 -9.83
CA ILE A 76 -8.83 6.31 -11.23
C ILE A 76 -9.07 7.75 -11.69
N ASP A 77 -9.65 8.63 -10.87
CA ASP A 77 -9.84 10.03 -11.26
C ASP A 77 -10.14 10.90 -10.03
N ARG A 78 -9.46 12.04 -9.89
CA ARG A 78 -9.72 13.00 -8.80
C ARG A 78 -11.05 13.71 -9.00
N GLY A 79 -11.50 13.91 -10.24
CA GLY A 79 -12.84 14.41 -10.57
C GLY A 79 -13.93 13.45 -10.09
N GLN A 80 -13.78 12.16 -10.39
CA GLN A 80 -14.66 11.13 -9.83
C GLN A 80 -14.51 10.96 -8.31
N ARG A 81 -13.32 11.14 -7.71
CA ARG A 81 -13.17 11.15 -6.24
C ARG A 81 -14.12 12.15 -5.57
N ILE A 82 -14.41 13.29 -6.21
CA ILE A 82 -15.36 14.27 -5.65
C ILE A 82 -16.76 13.64 -5.52
N GLY A 83 -17.19 12.83 -6.49
CA GLY A 83 -18.45 12.05 -6.42
C GLY A 83 -18.45 10.91 -5.40
N PHE A 84 -17.26 10.46 -4.98
CA PHE A 84 -17.05 9.40 -3.99
C PHE A 84 -16.53 9.89 -2.63
N THR A 85 -16.58 11.20 -2.42
CA THR A 85 -16.25 11.81 -1.15
C THR A 85 -17.45 12.51 -0.56
N LEU A 86 -17.68 12.32 0.74
CA LEU A 86 -18.66 13.15 1.44
C LEU A 86 -18.01 14.51 1.71
N PRO A 87 -18.56 15.62 1.19
CA PRO A 87 -18.08 16.95 1.54
C PRO A 87 -18.38 17.19 3.02
N VAL A 88 -17.37 17.61 3.76
CA VAL A 88 -17.50 18.02 5.17
C VAL A 88 -16.85 19.38 5.34
N THR A 89 -17.30 20.15 6.32
CA THR A 89 -16.77 21.50 6.57
C THR A 89 -15.24 21.45 6.69
N GLY A 90 -14.54 22.00 5.70
CA GLY A 90 -13.07 22.02 5.65
C GLY A 90 -12.38 20.85 4.93
N GLY A 91 -13.10 19.89 4.33
CA GLY A 91 -12.47 18.76 3.62
C GLY A 91 -13.41 17.76 2.98
N THR A 92 -12.90 16.55 2.77
CA THR A 92 -13.62 15.42 2.18
C THR A 92 -13.36 14.14 2.97
N ILE A 93 -14.40 13.35 3.23
CA ILE A 93 -14.28 11.98 3.74
C ILE A 93 -14.30 11.04 2.55
N SER A 94 -13.24 10.25 2.37
CA SER A 94 -13.17 9.26 1.29
C SER A 94 -13.85 7.93 1.67
N ALA A 95 -14.15 7.10 0.67
CA ALA A 95 -14.58 5.73 0.92
C ALA A 95 -13.55 4.91 1.72
N THR A 96 -12.24 5.17 1.55
CA THR A 96 -11.21 4.58 2.43
C THR A 96 -11.41 5.00 3.88
N ASP A 97 -11.65 6.30 4.14
CA ASP A 97 -11.85 6.80 5.50
C ASP A 97 -13.03 6.08 6.17
N LEU A 98 -14.13 5.90 5.44
CA LEU A 98 -15.32 5.19 5.91
C LEU A 98 -15.05 3.71 6.19
N LEU A 99 -14.37 3.01 5.29
CA LEU A 99 -14.01 1.61 5.50
C LEU A 99 -13.02 1.44 6.65
N TYR A 100 -12.08 2.37 6.78
CA TYR A 100 -11.12 2.38 7.86
C TYR A 100 -11.84 2.58 9.20
N ALA A 101 -12.73 3.57 9.28
CA ALA A 101 -13.59 3.80 10.44
C ALA A 101 -14.45 2.57 10.77
N LEU A 102 -15.01 1.90 9.75
CA LEU A 102 -15.77 0.67 9.94
C LEU A 102 -14.93 -0.49 10.49
N MET A 103 -13.69 -0.65 10.01
CA MET A 103 -12.78 -1.66 10.55
C MET A 103 -12.41 -1.38 12.01
N VAL A 104 -12.13 -0.12 12.36
CA VAL A 104 -11.88 0.31 13.74
C VAL A 104 -13.12 0.07 14.61
N PHE A 105 -14.30 0.44 14.12
CA PHE A 105 -15.56 0.18 14.80
C PHE A 105 -15.78 -1.30 15.04
N THR A 106 -15.52 -2.16 14.04
CA THR A 106 -15.66 -3.60 14.19
C THR A 106 -14.63 -4.18 15.17
N ALA A 107 -13.41 -3.63 15.21
CA ALA A 107 -12.42 -3.99 16.22
C ALA A 107 -12.90 -3.61 17.64
N ALA A 108 -13.44 -2.41 17.81
CA ALA A 108 -14.01 -1.94 19.08
C ALA A 108 -15.23 -2.77 19.51
N LEU A 109 -16.10 -3.15 18.57
CA LEU A 109 -17.24 -4.03 18.81
C LEU A 109 -16.80 -5.43 19.24
N LYS A 110 -15.81 -6.02 18.54
CA LYS A 110 -15.23 -7.31 18.91
C LYS A 110 -14.60 -7.24 20.30
N TRP A 111 -13.88 -6.16 20.60
CA TRP A 111 -13.32 -5.92 21.92
C TRP A 111 -14.43 -5.85 22.99
N SER A 112 -15.50 -5.09 22.74
CA SER A 112 -16.59 -4.89 23.70
C SER A 112 -17.43 -6.14 23.94
N ILE A 113 -17.77 -6.89 22.87
CA ILE A 113 -18.64 -8.07 22.96
C ILE A 113 -17.86 -9.31 23.39
N ALA A 114 -16.76 -9.61 22.71
CA ALA A 114 -16.01 -10.85 22.95
C ALA A 114 -15.04 -10.75 24.14
N GLN A 115 -14.86 -9.54 24.70
CA GLN A 115 -13.87 -9.23 25.74
C GLN A 115 -12.45 -9.73 25.37
N ASP A 116 -12.20 -9.82 24.06
CA ASP A 116 -10.99 -10.40 23.51
C ASP A 116 -9.94 -9.30 23.33
N ILE A 117 -9.24 -8.98 24.41
CA ILE A 117 -8.27 -7.87 24.51
C ILE A 117 -6.84 -8.33 24.18
N TYR A 118 -6.64 -9.55 23.68
CA TYR A 118 -5.28 -10.03 23.46
C TYR A 118 -4.60 -9.26 22.32
N TYR A 119 -3.70 -8.35 22.69
CA TYR A 119 -2.75 -7.71 21.80
C TYR A 119 -1.32 -8.12 22.18
N PRO A 120 -0.68 -8.96 21.37
CA PRO A 120 0.66 -9.48 21.68
C PRO A 120 1.72 -8.37 21.64
N ARG A 121 2.56 -8.34 22.68
CA ARG A 121 3.74 -7.46 22.72
C ARG A 121 4.63 -7.77 21.52
N ASN A 122 4.99 -6.74 20.77
CA ASN A 122 5.78 -6.88 19.56
C ASN A 122 6.76 -5.71 19.39
N ARG A 123 7.80 -5.90 18.57
CA ARG A 123 8.92 -4.95 18.44
C ARG A 123 8.59 -3.75 17.54
N LEU A 124 7.51 -3.80 16.77
CA LEU A 124 7.12 -2.76 15.81
C LEU A 124 6.02 -1.81 16.34
N GLY A 125 5.20 -2.27 17.28
CA GLY A 125 4.06 -1.53 17.80
C GLY A 125 4.47 -0.24 18.49
N THR A 126 5.46 -0.26 19.39
CA THR A 126 5.87 0.96 20.10
C THR A 126 6.43 2.04 19.14
N PRO A 127 7.41 1.77 18.25
CA PRO A 127 7.87 2.77 17.28
C PRO A 127 6.74 3.32 16.39
N LEU A 128 5.82 2.45 15.94
CA LEU A 128 4.70 2.89 15.11
C LEU A 128 3.72 3.76 15.88
N PHE A 129 3.40 3.42 17.13
CA PHE A 129 2.57 4.22 18.01
C PHE A 129 3.18 5.61 18.25
N LEU A 130 4.50 5.67 18.48
CA LEU A 130 5.22 6.93 18.62
C LEU A 130 5.18 7.76 17.34
N LEU A 131 5.34 7.14 16.16
CA LEU A 131 5.22 7.85 14.88
C LEU A 131 3.82 8.43 14.67
N LEU A 132 2.77 7.67 14.99
CA LEU A 132 1.39 8.11 14.90
C LEU A 132 1.08 9.24 15.88
N THR A 133 1.56 9.12 17.11
CA THR A 133 1.43 10.18 18.13
C THR A 133 2.15 11.44 17.67
N TRP A 134 3.37 11.31 17.15
CA TRP A 134 4.13 12.44 16.61
C TRP A 134 3.43 13.08 15.41
N SER A 135 2.86 12.28 14.51
CA SER A 135 2.01 12.77 13.41
C SER A 135 0.81 13.58 13.94
N SER A 136 0.12 13.13 14.98
CA SER A 136 -0.95 13.89 15.62
C SER A 136 -0.44 15.21 16.22
N VAL A 137 0.74 15.22 16.84
CA VAL A 137 1.38 16.44 17.34
C VAL A 137 1.69 17.40 16.17
N CYS A 138 2.30 16.91 15.08
CA CYS A 138 2.57 17.72 13.88
C CYS A 138 1.29 18.30 13.26
N LEU A 139 0.17 17.57 13.29
CA LEU A 139 -1.12 18.08 12.83
C LEU A 139 -1.62 19.24 13.70
N VAL A 140 -1.67 19.03 15.03
CA VAL A 140 -2.15 20.04 15.98
C VAL A 140 -1.24 21.28 15.94
N MET A 141 0.07 21.10 15.98
CA MET A 141 1.04 22.18 15.90
C MET A 141 0.99 22.92 14.57
N GLY A 142 0.73 22.24 13.47
CA GLY A 142 0.52 22.88 12.16
C GLY A 142 -0.68 23.81 12.17
N ILE A 143 -1.82 23.35 12.69
CA ILE A 143 -3.04 24.16 12.83
C ILE A 143 -2.80 25.36 13.76
N LEU A 144 -2.18 25.14 14.92
CA LEU A 144 -1.86 26.22 15.88
C LEU A 144 -0.85 27.23 15.33
N SER A 145 0.04 26.79 14.44
CA SER A 145 1.00 27.67 13.74
C SER A 145 0.37 28.44 12.57
N GLY A 146 -0.95 28.35 12.38
CA GLY A 146 -1.69 29.07 11.34
C GLY A 146 -1.62 28.42 9.96
N HIS A 147 -1.19 27.16 9.84
CA HIS A 147 -1.26 26.45 8.56
C HIS A 147 -2.70 26.08 8.21
N GLU A 148 -2.98 25.97 6.91
CA GLU A 148 -4.32 25.63 6.42
C GLU A 148 -4.76 24.27 6.98
N VAL A 149 -5.87 24.25 7.72
CA VAL A 149 -6.41 23.05 8.38
C VAL A 149 -6.58 21.90 7.37
N LYS A 150 -7.17 22.21 6.21
CA LYS A 150 -7.40 21.25 5.14
C LYS A 150 -6.12 20.58 4.66
N LYS A 151 -5.06 21.37 4.40
CA LYS A 151 -3.75 20.85 3.94
C LYS A 151 -3.08 20.02 5.02
N SER A 152 -3.13 20.50 6.26
CA SER A 152 -2.58 19.80 7.42
C SER A 152 -3.22 18.42 7.60
N MET A 153 -4.55 18.35 7.50
CA MET A 153 -5.30 17.08 7.57
C MET A 153 -5.01 16.15 6.39
N ILE A 154 -4.85 16.69 5.17
CA ILE A 154 -4.50 15.88 3.99
C ILE A 154 -3.14 15.21 4.16
N GLU A 155 -2.16 15.90 4.74
CA GLU A 155 -0.81 15.36 4.99
C GLU A 155 -0.78 14.35 6.15
N ALA A 156 -1.57 14.59 7.21
CA ALA A 156 -1.66 13.67 8.34
C ALA A 156 -2.41 12.38 8.00
N ARG A 157 -3.44 12.46 7.14
CA ARG A 157 -4.37 11.35 6.86
C ARG A 157 -3.69 10.06 6.39
N PRO A 158 -2.75 10.06 5.43
CA PRO A 158 -2.03 8.84 5.05
C PRO A 158 -1.36 8.13 6.22
N LEU A 159 -0.77 8.88 7.16
CA LEU A 159 -0.07 8.29 8.31
C LEU A 159 -1.05 7.57 9.24
N LEU A 160 -2.27 8.07 9.39
CA LEU A 160 -3.32 7.40 10.17
C LEU A 160 -3.65 6.00 9.62
N TYR A 161 -3.51 5.78 8.32
CA TYR A 161 -3.75 4.45 7.75
C TYR A 161 -2.70 3.41 8.13
N LEU A 162 -1.55 3.81 8.66
CA LEU A 162 -0.61 2.86 9.26
C LEU A 162 -1.23 2.13 10.45
N CYS A 163 -2.30 2.65 11.06
CA CYS A 163 -3.03 1.95 12.10
C CYS A 163 -3.64 0.60 11.62
N ILE A 164 -3.73 0.35 10.31
CA ILE A 164 -4.05 -0.99 9.77
C ILE A 164 -3.09 -2.08 10.27
N PHE A 165 -1.86 -1.71 10.66
CA PHE A 165 -0.94 -2.59 11.37
C PHE A 165 -1.58 -3.21 12.62
N TYR A 166 -2.16 -2.38 13.50
CA TYR A 166 -2.78 -2.86 14.73
C TYR A 166 -3.98 -3.75 14.44
N LEU A 167 -4.80 -3.37 13.46
CA LEU A 167 -5.96 -4.14 13.02
C LEU A 167 -5.53 -5.50 12.46
N THR A 168 -4.46 -5.54 11.66
CA THR A 168 -3.90 -6.78 11.10
C THR A 168 -3.43 -7.72 12.20
N VAL A 169 -2.66 -7.22 13.17
CA VAL A 169 -2.20 -8.00 14.33
C VAL A 169 -3.36 -8.47 15.21
N TYR A 170 -4.40 -7.63 15.37
CA TYR A 170 -5.56 -7.95 16.20
C TYR A 170 -6.46 -9.02 15.59
N PHE A 171 -6.74 -8.91 14.27
CA PHE A 171 -7.65 -9.80 13.58
C PHE A 171 -7.00 -11.12 13.17
N ILE A 172 -5.75 -11.12 12.70
CA ILE A 172 -5.10 -12.31 12.18
C ILE A 172 -4.35 -13.04 13.31
N ARG A 173 -4.97 -14.10 13.84
CA ARG A 173 -4.45 -14.82 15.02
C ARG A 173 -3.99 -16.24 14.77
N ASP A 174 -4.40 -16.81 13.65
CA ASP A 174 -4.19 -18.20 13.28
C ASP A 174 -3.76 -18.31 11.81
N LYS A 175 -3.29 -19.51 11.44
CA LYS A 175 -2.77 -19.79 10.11
C LYS A 175 -3.83 -19.66 9.02
N GLU A 176 -5.07 -20.04 9.27
CA GLU A 176 -6.13 -19.96 8.26
C GLU A 176 -6.46 -18.51 7.94
N SER A 177 -6.64 -17.70 8.99
CA SER A 177 -6.86 -16.27 8.92
C SER A 177 -5.71 -15.55 8.18
N PHE A 178 -4.46 -15.96 8.44
CA PHE A 178 -3.29 -15.45 7.75
C PHE A 178 -3.33 -15.75 6.24
N VAL A 179 -3.59 -17.01 5.87
CA VAL A 179 -3.69 -17.43 4.46
C VAL A 179 -4.86 -16.71 3.77
N PHE A 180 -5.99 -16.56 4.47
CA PHE A 180 -7.15 -15.87 3.94
C PHE A 180 -6.85 -14.39 3.67
N ALA A 181 -6.18 -13.70 4.59
CA ALA A 181 -5.77 -12.30 4.42
C ALA A 181 -4.81 -12.14 3.23
N LEU A 182 -3.86 -13.06 3.06
CA LEU A 182 -2.93 -13.04 1.92
C LEU A 182 -3.65 -13.26 0.59
N LYS A 183 -4.57 -14.23 0.51
CA LYS A 183 -5.39 -14.46 -0.68
C LYS A 183 -6.26 -13.25 -1.01
N SER A 184 -6.88 -12.65 0.00
CA SER A 184 -7.68 -11.44 -0.09
C SER A 184 -6.89 -10.27 -0.68
N PHE A 185 -5.65 -10.09 -0.23
CA PHE A 185 -4.74 -9.07 -0.76
C PHE A 185 -4.41 -9.30 -2.25
N ILE A 186 -4.18 -10.55 -2.66
CA ILE A 186 -3.96 -10.91 -4.07
C ILE A 186 -5.24 -10.70 -4.91
N TYR A 187 -6.40 -11.11 -4.42
CA TYR A 187 -7.66 -10.94 -5.15
C TYR A 187 -8.01 -9.46 -5.35
N ALA A 188 -7.79 -8.63 -4.33
CA ALA A 188 -7.97 -7.19 -4.46
C ALA A 188 -7.12 -6.61 -5.61
N TYR A 189 -5.88 -7.09 -5.75
CA TYR A 189 -5.00 -6.70 -6.86
C TYR A 189 -5.52 -7.18 -8.20
N LEU A 190 -5.93 -8.44 -8.32
CA LEU A 190 -6.44 -8.98 -9.57
C LEU A 190 -7.68 -8.22 -10.07
N VAL A 191 -8.59 -7.87 -9.14
CA VAL A 191 -9.77 -7.05 -9.45
C VAL A 191 -9.35 -5.66 -9.93
N THR A 192 -8.45 -5.01 -9.20
CA THR A 192 -7.93 -3.67 -9.57
C THR A 192 -7.24 -3.71 -10.94
N PHE A 193 -6.40 -4.72 -11.18
CA PHE A 193 -5.70 -4.91 -12.44
C PHE A 193 -6.69 -5.13 -13.58
N ALA A 194 -7.71 -5.98 -13.42
CA ALA A 194 -8.71 -6.24 -14.44
C ALA A 194 -9.51 -4.97 -14.81
N ILE A 195 -9.94 -4.19 -13.80
CA ILE A 195 -10.61 -2.91 -14.02
C ILE A 195 -9.67 -1.96 -14.76
N GLY A 196 -8.43 -1.85 -14.31
CA GLY A 196 -7.46 -0.94 -14.91
C GLY A 196 -7.08 -1.32 -16.33
N PHE A 197 -6.98 -2.62 -16.60
CA PHE A 197 -6.70 -3.16 -17.92
C PHE A 197 -7.86 -2.96 -18.86
N SER A 198 -9.10 -3.12 -18.38
CA SER A 198 -10.28 -2.78 -19.17
C SER A 198 -10.29 -1.30 -19.58
N ILE A 199 -9.99 -0.39 -18.65
CA ILE A 199 -9.91 1.05 -18.96
C ILE A 199 -8.78 1.36 -19.94
N PHE A 200 -7.61 0.75 -19.73
CA PHE A 200 -6.45 0.89 -20.61
C PHE A 200 -6.76 0.41 -22.04
N VAL A 201 -7.40 -0.77 -22.19
CA VAL A 201 -7.78 -1.35 -23.49
C VAL A 201 -8.87 -0.53 -24.20
N GLN A 202 -9.80 0.06 -23.45
CA GLN A 202 -10.81 0.97 -24.01
C GLN A 202 -10.20 2.25 -24.63
N GLY A 203 -8.89 2.45 -24.53
CA GLY A 203 -8.23 3.59 -25.16
C GLY A 203 -8.75 4.93 -24.63
N ARG A 204 -9.31 4.96 -23.40
CA ARG A 204 -9.67 6.21 -22.73
C ARG A 204 -8.38 7.00 -22.48
N LYS A 205 -7.98 7.79 -23.50
CA LYS A 205 -6.75 8.59 -23.57
C LYS A 205 -6.62 9.60 -22.42
N THR A 206 -7.73 9.86 -21.75
CA THR A 206 -7.91 10.92 -20.78
C THR A 206 -8.50 10.34 -19.49
N ILE A 207 -7.74 9.48 -18.81
CA ILE A 207 -7.61 9.75 -17.37
C ILE A 207 -6.63 10.91 -17.31
N GLU A 208 -7.14 12.12 -17.52
CA GLU A 208 -6.36 13.32 -17.26
C GLU A 208 -5.87 13.21 -15.82
N TYR A 209 -4.57 13.18 -15.64
CA TYR A 209 -3.96 13.24 -14.32
C TYR A 209 -4.26 14.62 -13.74
N PHE A 210 -5.44 14.76 -13.15
CA PHE A 210 -5.83 15.92 -12.37
C PHE A 210 -5.06 15.91 -11.06
N THR A 211 -3.79 16.29 -11.16
CA THR A 211 -3.00 16.68 -10.01
C THR A 211 -3.48 18.08 -9.62
N MET A 212 -4.36 18.17 -8.61
CA MET A 212 -4.83 19.44 -8.01
C MET A 212 -5.71 20.33 -8.89
N GLY A 213 -6.44 19.77 -9.87
CA GLY A 213 -7.38 20.55 -10.69
C GLY A 213 -6.75 21.26 -11.89
N THR A 214 -5.48 20.98 -12.18
CA THR A 214 -4.81 21.39 -13.40
C THR A 214 -4.45 20.16 -14.22
N VAL A 215 -4.84 20.15 -15.49
CA VAL A 215 -4.27 19.24 -16.49
C VAL A 215 -2.78 19.55 -16.54
N ASP A 216 -1.95 18.57 -16.18
CA ASP A 216 -0.50 18.69 -16.28
C ASP A 216 -0.14 18.70 -17.78
N LEU A 217 -0.06 19.90 -18.37
CA LEU A 217 0.14 20.14 -19.81
C LEU A 217 1.46 19.54 -20.34
N GLY A 218 2.36 19.10 -19.45
CA GLY A 218 3.61 18.42 -19.75
C GLY A 218 3.60 16.92 -19.44
N GLN A 219 2.43 16.28 -19.27
CA GLN A 219 2.37 14.82 -19.27
C GLN A 219 2.06 14.32 -20.68
N SER A 220 3.06 13.66 -21.29
CA SER A 220 2.91 12.99 -22.58
C SER A 220 1.52 12.37 -22.79
N LEU A 221 0.94 12.58 -23.98
CA LEU A 221 -0.33 12.01 -24.48
C LEU A 221 -0.37 10.46 -24.55
N LEU A 222 0.61 9.81 -23.92
CA LEU A 222 0.86 8.39 -23.97
C LEU A 222 0.07 7.70 -22.86
N PRO A 223 -0.75 6.69 -23.19
CA PRO A 223 -1.52 5.95 -22.20
C PRO A 223 -0.56 5.23 -21.26
N ARG A 224 -0.63 5.55 -19.97
CA ARG A 224 0.05 4.82 -18.91
C ARG A 224 -0.94 3.89 -18.24
N PHE A 225 -0.48 2.73 -17.78
CA PHE A 225 -1.25 1.94 -16.84
C PHE A 225 -0.99 2.45 -15.43
N THR A 226 -2.01 3.04 -14.81
CA THR A 226 -1.85 3.86 -13.59
C THR A 226 -2.77 3.39 -12.48
N LEU A 227 -3.52 2.33 -12.74
CA LEU A 227 -4.37 1.68 -11.78
C LEU A 227 -3.56 0.73 -10.92
N GLY A 228 -3.55 0.97 -9.62
CA GLY A 228 -2.64 0.31 -8.69
C GLY A 228 -1.47 1.20 -8.33
N SER A 229 -1.12 1.23 -7.05
CA SER A 229 0.16 1.81 -6.68
C SER A 229 1.29 0.94 -7.24
N GLN A 230 2.28 1.59 -7.84
CA GLN A 230 3.41 0.92 -8.46
C GLN A 230 4.20 0.10 -7.43
N ASP A 231 4.27 0.63 -6.20
CA ASP A 231 4.87 -0.05 -5.05
C ASP A 231 4.06 -1.29 -4.58
N TRP A 232 2.72 -1.34 -4.78
CA TRP A 232 1.92 -2.56 -4.52
C TRP A 232 2.24 -3.68 -5.48
N VAL A 233 2.45 -3.34 -6.77
CA VAL A 233 2.88 -4.30 -7.79
C VAL A 233 4.21 -4.92 -7.37
N ASN A 234 5.19 -4.10 -6.98
CA ASN A 234 6.48 -4.59 -6.49
C ASN A 234 6.33 -5.45 -5.23
N THR A 235 5.43 -5.08 -4.32
CA THR A 235 5.13 -5.86 -3.11
C THR A 235 4.64 -7.26 -3.43
N LEU A 236 3.58 -7.36 -4.23
CA LEU A 236 3.03 -8.65 -4.62
C LEU A 236 4.01 -9.46 -5.46
N LEU A 237 4.84 -8.79 -6.27
CA LEU A 237 5.85 -9.43 -7.10
C LEU A 237 6.92 -10.09 -6.23
N PHE A 238 7.42 -9.41 -5.20
CA PHE A 238 8.38 -10.00 -4.28
C PHE A 238 7.76 -11.09 -3.40
N LEU A 239 6.51 -10.90 -2.95
CA LEU A 239 5.76 -11.94 -2.23
C LEU A 239 5.58 -13.21 -3.08
N SER A 240 5.19 -13.06 -4.35
CA SER A 240 5.01 -14.20 -5.25
C SER A 240 6.33 -14.93 -5.51
N ILE A 241 7.42 -14.20 -5.78
CA ILE A 241 8.77 -14.76 -5.94
C ILE A 241 9.20 -15.52 -4.68
N GLY A 242 9.08 -14.90 -3.50
CA GLY A 242 9.43 -15.52 -2.23
C GLY A 242 8.65 -16.81 -1.98
N LEU A 243 7.35 -16.81 -2.23
CA LEU A 243 6.49 -17.99 -2.09
C LEU A 243 6.87 -19.11 -3.06
N ILE A 244 7.16 -18.81 -4.33
CA ILE A 244 7.56 -19.84 -5.32
C ILE A 244 8.85 -20.55 -4.90
N LEU A 245 9.80 -19.81 -4.32
CA LEU A 245 11.09 -20.35 -3.89
C LEU A 245 10.95 -21.39 -2.77
N PHE A 246 10.07 -21.14 -1.79
CA PHE A 246 9.98 -21.98 -0.59
C PHE A 246 8.83 -22.97 -0.57
N LEU A 247 7.70 -22.70 -1.23
CA LEU A 247 6.59 -23.66 -1.26
C LEU A 247 7.00 -24.95 -1.96
N LYS A 248 6.33 -26.07 -1.67
CA LYS A 248 6.56 -27.36 -2.33
C LYS A 248 5.49 -27.70 -3.37
N ASP A 249 4.26 -27.27 -3.14
CA ASP A 249 3.11 -27.58 -3.99
C ASP A 249 3.26 -27.00 -5.41
N SER A 250 3.25 -27.87 -6.42
CA SER A 250 3.47 -27.50 -7.83
C SER A 250 2.31 -26.69 -8.40
N LYS A 251 1.06 -27.00 -8.00
CA LYS A 251 -0.13 -26.27 -8.45
C LYS A 251 -0.08 -24.82 -7.98
N THR A 252 0.16 -24.61 -6.69
CA THR A 252 0.30 -23.25 -6.12
C THR A 252 1.46 -22.49 -6.76
N LYS A 253 2.60 -23.16 -7.03
CA LYS A 253 3.71 -22.52 -7.76
C LYS A 253 3.32 -22.06 -9.15
N MET A 254 2.58 -22.88 -9.91
CA MET A 254 2.11 -22.50 -11.24
C MET A 254 1.23 -21.24 -11.18
N TYR A 255 0.27 -21.18 -10.25
CA TYR A 255 -0.55 -19.98 -10.05
C TYR A 255 0.30 -18.75 -9.68
N LEU A 256 1.27 -18.90 -8.78
CA LEU A 256 2.16 -17.81 -8.39
C LEU A 256 3.08 -17.36 -9.52
N SER A 257 3.53 -18.28 -10.38
CA SER A 257 4.33 -17.95 -11.56
C SER A 257 3.51 -17.13 -12.57
N LEU A 258 2.26 -17.51 -12.82
CA LEU A 258 1.33 -16.73 -13.64
C LEU A 258 1.09 -15.34 -13.04
N LEU A 259 0.87 -15.26 -11.72
CA LEU A 259 0.73 -13.99 -11.01
C LEU A 259 2.00 -13.12 -11.12
N THR A 260 3.19 -13.73 -10.99
CA THR A 260 4.48 -13.05 -11.14
C THR A 260 4.64 -12.47 -12.54
N ALA A 261 4.30 -13.23 -13.58
CA ALA A 261 4.33 -12.76 -14.96
C ALA A 261 3.36 -11.59 -15.18
N LEU A 262 2.14 -11.67 -14.63
CA LEU A 262 1.14 -10.61 -14.68
C LEU A 262 1.63 -9.33 -13.97
N LEU A 263 2.21 -9.46 -12.78
CA LEU A 263 2.73 -8.34 -11.98
C LEU A 263 3.91 -7.66 -12.68
N ALA A 264 4.85 -8.44 -13.20
CA ALA A 264 5.99 -7.88 -13.90
C ALA A 264 5.59 -7.26 -15.25
N PHE A 265 4.55 -7.78 -15.91
CA PHE A 265 3.93 -7.11 -17.05
C PHE A 265 3.26 -5.79 -16.65
N ASN A 266 2.52 -5.76 -15.53
CA ASN A 266 1.98 -4.50 -14.99
C ASN A 266 3.10 -3.47 -14.71
N LEU A 267 4.20 -3.92 -14.08
CA LEU A 267 5.37 -3.06 -13.84
C LEU A 267 5.93 -2.43 -15.13
N LEU A 268 5.91 -3.17 -16.25
CA LEU A 268 6.26 -2.61 -17.56
C LEU A 268 5.22 -1.62 -18.09
N LEU A 269 3.94 -1.94 -17.98
CA LEU A 269 2.85 -1.05 -18.42
C LEU A 269 2.79 0.27 -17.63
N ILE A 270 3.24 0.25 -16.38
CA ILE A 270 3.40 1.42 -15.53
C ILE A 270 4.44 2.39 -16.09
N GLN A 271 5.48 1.90 -16.79
CA GLN A 271 6.54 2.67 -17.43
C GLN A 271 7.27 3.65 -16.47
N ALA A 272 7.34 3.31 -15.17
CA ALA A 272 8.00 4.13 -14.17
C ALA A 272 9.45 3.66 -13.95
N ARG A 273 10.41 4.44 -14.44
CA ARG A 273 11.85 4.12 -14.34
C ARG A 273 12.30 3.87 -12.89
N THR A 274 11.85 4.72 -11.95
CA THR A 274 12.15 4.56 -10.53
C THR A 274 11.73 3.19 -10.00
N GLN A 275 10.60 2.67 -10.44
CA GLN A 275 10.05 1.39 -9.97
C GLN A 275 10.78 0.19 -10.57
N ILE A 276 11.28 0.31 -11.81
CA ILE A 276 12.15 -0.70 -12.42
C ILE A 276 13.48 -0.77 -11.66
N ILE A 277 14.09 0.36 -11.33
CA ILE A 277 15.31 0.39 -10.53
C ILE A 277 15.03 -0.15 -9.12
N ALA A 278 13.92 0.25 -8.51
CA ALA A 278 13.52 -0.23 -7.19
C ALA A 278 13.24 -1.74 -7.16
N PHE A 279 12.74 -2.30 -8.27
CA PHE A 279 12.63 -3.75 -8.45
C PHE A 279 14.00 -4.42 -8.32
N PHE A 280 15.03 -3.91 -9.02
CA PHE A 280 16.40 -4.44 -8.90
C PHE A 280 16.96 -4.28 -7.47
N VAL A 281 16.69 -3.17 -6.80
CA VAL A 281 17.09 -2.96 -5.39
C VAL A 281 16.44 -4.01 -4.48
N GLY A 282 15.13 -4.27 -4.62
CA GLY A 282 14.42 -5.28 -3.82
C GLY A 282 14.81 -6.73 -4.15
N MET A 283 15.29 -6.98 -5.37
CA MET A 283 15.83 -8.30 -5.73
C MET A 283 17.13 -8.64 -4.98
N ILE A 284 17.86 -7.67 -4.43
CA ILE A 284 19.13 -7.92 -3.72
C ILE A 284 18.95 -8.91 -2.56
N PRO A 285 18.04 -8.68 -1.57
CA PRO A 285 17.75 -9.67 -0.53
C PRO A 285 17.37 -11.06 -1.05
N ILE A 286 16.57 -11.13 -2.12
CA ILE A 286 16.15 -12.39 -2.73
C ILE A 286 17.36 -13.14 -3.31
N ILE A 287 18.23 -12.45 -4.04
CA ILE A 287 19.43 -13.05 -4.64
C ILE A 287 20.39 -13.55 -3.57
N ILE A 288 20.57 -12.80 -2.48
CA ILE A 288 21.48 -13.17 -1.38
C ILE A 288 20.95 -14.38 -0.61
N LEU A 289 19.66 -14.40 -0.28
CA LEU A 289 19.09 -15.38 0.66
C LEU A 289 18.44 -16.61 -0.02
N ALA A 290 18.09 -16.53 -1.31
CA ALA A 290 17.48 -17.65 -2.00
C ALA A 290 18.52 -18.77 -2.27
N PRO A 291 18.18 -20.04 -1.97
CA PRO A 291 19.09 -21.17 -2.14
C PRO A 291 19.24 -21.60 -3.61
N GLY A 292 20.48 -21.92 -4.00
CA GLY A 292 20.82 -22.60 -5.25
C GLY A 292 20.65 -21.77 -6.54
N THR A 293 20.76 -22.43 -7.68
CA THR A 293 20.62 -21.83 -9.03
C THR A 293 19.17 -21.57 -9.44
N LYS A 294 18.20 -22.05 -8.64
CA LYS A 294 16.76 -21.88 -8.90
C LYS A 294 16.35 -20.40 -8.94
N LYS A 295 17.02 -19.54 -8.19
CA LYS A 295 16.79 -18.08 -8.21
C LYS A 295 17.05 -17.47 -9.59
N PHE A 296 18.14 -17.84 -10.25
CA PHE A 296 18.46 -17.33 -11.58
C PHE A 296 17.50 -17.87 -12.64
N LYS A 297 17.11 -19.14 -12.55
CA LYS A 297 16.10 -19.73 -13.45
C LYS A 297 14.75 -19.02 -13.32
N LEU A 298 14.34 -18.67 -12.10
CA LEU A 298 13.09 -17.97 -11.84
C LEU A 298 13.13 -16.53 -12.34
N ILE A 299 14.25 -15.83 -12.14
CA ILE A 299 14.46 -14.48 -12.70
C ILE A 299 14.44 -14.52 -14.22
N ALA A 300 15.17 -15.46 -14.85
CA ALA A 300 15.20 -15.59 -16.31
C ALA A 300 13.82 -15.96 -16.87
N ALA A 301 13.10 -16.89 -16.24
CA ALA A 301 11.74 -17.24 -16.62
C ALA A 301 10.75 -16.08 -16.46
N GLY A 302 10.90 -15.29 -15.39
CA GLY A 302 10.13 -14.07 -15.19
C GLY A 302 10.38 -13.05 -16.29
N LEU A 303 11.65 -12.74 -16.60
CA LEU A 303 12.03 -11.83 -17.68
C LEU A 303 11.53 -12.33 -19.05
N ALA A 304 11.68 -13.62 -19.35
CA ALA A 304 11.19 -14.20 -20.59
C ALA A 304 9.66 -14.13 -20.69
N GLY A 305 8.95 -14.45 -19.61
CA GLY A 305 7.49 -14.36 -19.55
C GLY A 305 6.98 -12.93 -19.73
N VAL A 306 7.68 -11.96 -19.14
CA VAL A 306 7.40 -10.53 -19.30
C VAL A 306 7.60 -10.07 -20.73
N VAL A 307 8.71 -10.47 -21.38
CA VAL A 307 8.99 -10.16 -22.79
C VAL A 307 7.91 -10.75 -23.69
N LEU A 308 7.57 -12.04 -23.51
CA LEU A 308 6.53 -12.70 -24.28
C LEU A 308 5.15 -12.05 -24.10
N LEU A 309 4.74 -11.79 -22.85
CA LEU A 309 3.45 -11.17 -22.56
C LEU A 309 3.37 -9.75 -23.10
N SER A 310 4.48 -9.00 -23.04
CA SER A 310 4.60 -7.69 -23.67
C SER A 310 4.43 -7.77 -25.18
N LEU A 311 5.13 -8.68 -25.85
CA LEU A 311 5.00 -8.89 -27.30
C LEU A 311 3.56 -9.25 -27.71
N VAL A 312 2.88 -10.10 -26.93
CA VAL A 312 1.48 -10.48 -27.18
C VAL A 312 0.56 -9.29 -26.99
N VAL A 313 0.62 -8.58 -25.87
CA VAL A 313 -0.28 -7.44 -25.64
C VAL A 313 0.00 -6.31 -26.62
N PHE A 314 1.25 -6.03 -26.96
CA PHE A 314 1.58 -5.01 -27.95
C PHE A 314 1.23 -5.40 -29.39
N SER A 315 1.19 -6.70 -29.72
CA SER A 315 0.72 -7.14 -31.03
C SER A 315 -0.82 -7.09 -31.16
N LEU A 316 -1.54 -7.26 -30.04
CA LEU A 316 -3.00 -7.24 -29.99
C LEU A 316 -3.60 -5.86 -29.74
N ALA A 317 -2.87 -4.95 -29.10
CA ALA A 317 -3.36 -3.61 -28.80
C ALA A 317 -3.40 -2.75 -30.07
N GLN A 318 -4.55 -2.76 -30.73
CA GLN A 318 -4.86 -1.86 -31.84
C GLN A 318 -5.30 -0.50 -31.27
N THR A 319 -4.70 0.59 -31.74
CA THR A 319 -5.28 1.91 -31.52
C THR A 319 -6.40 2.14 -32.52
N GLU A 320 -7.43 2.90 -32.15
CA GLU A 320 -8.62 3.21 -32.99
C GLU A 320 -8.29 3.76 -34.39
N ALA A 321 -7.04 4.20 -34.63
CA ALA A 321 -6.60 4.73 -35.92
C ALA A 321 -5.80 3.74 -36.78
N GLY A 322 -5.72 2.44 -36.43
CA GLY A 322 -4.94 1.45 -37.19
C GLY A 322 -3.42 1.67 -37.19
N GLN A 323 -2.93 2.74 -36.54
CA GLN A 323 -1.52 3.02 -36.36
C GLN A 323 -0.99 2.24 -35.15
N LYS A 324 -0.12 1.26 -35.40
CA LYS A 324 0.60 0.46 -34.39
C LYS A 324 1.63 1.31 -33.63
N LYS A 325 1.18 2.32 -32.88
CA LYS A 325 2.02 3.34 -32.21
C LYS A 325 2.12 3.16 -30.69
N ILE A 326 2.00 1.95 -30.15
CA ILE A 326 2.17 1.74 -28.70
C ILE A 326 3.65 1.59 -28.32
N LEU A 327 4.49 1.15 -29.27
CA LEU A 327 5.93 1.00 -29.06
C LEU A 327 6.68 2.33 -29.04
N ASP A 328 6.35 3.29 -29.93
CA ASP A 328 7.03 4.59 -29.98
C ASP A 328 6.96 5.36 -28.64
N PRO A 329 5.81 5.43 -27.96
CA PRO A 329 5.66 5.99 -26.61
C PRO A 329 6.59 5.39 -25.56
N ILE A 330 6.73 4.06 -25.58
CA ILE A 330 7.55 3.31 -24.65
C ILE A 330 9.02 3.56 -24.97
N ALA A 331 9.38 3.41 -26.25
CA ALA A 331 10.72 3.68 -26.74
C ALA A 331 11.13 5.12 -26.46
N GLU A 332 10.25 6.10 -26.63
CA GLU A 332 10.47 7.51 -26.28
C GLU A 332 10.70 7.71 -24.79
N ARG A 333 9.93 7.01 -23.93
CA ARG A 333 10.11 7.07 -22.47
C ARG A 333 11.38 6.38 -21.98
N PHE A 334 11.88 5.36 -22.64
CA PHE A 334 13.16 4.75 -22.28
C PHE A 334 14.36 5.48 -22.92
N SER A 335 14.21 5.99 -24.15
CA SER A 335 15.23 6.76 -24.87
C SER A 335 15.36 8.21 -24.41
N GLY A 336 14.31 8.78 -23.78
CA GLY A 336 14.33 10.11 -23.17
C GLY A 336 15.31 10.26 -22.00
N ILE A 337 16.07 9.21 -21.63
CA ILE A 337 17.26 9.32 -20.78
C ILE A 337 18.38 10.09 -21.51
N TYR A 338 18.42 10.02 -22.84
CA TYR A 338 19.50 10.58 -23.67
C TYR A 338 19.13 11.90 -24.37
N LYS A 339 17.87 12.36 -24.27
CA LYS A 339 17.42 13.61 -24.89
C LYS A 339 17.46 14.76 -23.87
N LYS A 340 18.39 15.70 -24.04
CA LYS A 340 18.69 16.89 -23.20
C LYS A 340 17.54 17.90 -22.93
N LYS A 341 16.35 17.68 -23.50
CA LYS A 341 15.18 18.58 -23.39
C LYS A 341 13.90 17.78 -23.55
N THR A 342 13.60 16.88 -22.62
CA THR A 342 12.27 16.25 -22.56
C THR A 342 11.52 16.71 -21.31
N GLU A 343 10.19 16.65 -21.33
CA GLU A 343 9.33 16.85 -20.14
C GLU A 343 9.78 16.00 -18.93
N VAL A 344 10.57 14.95 -19.18
CA VAL A 344 11.19 14.08 -18.18
C VAL A 344 12.27 14.80 -17.35
N ASP A 345 13.02 15.73 -17.95
CA ASP A 345 14.00 16.55 -17.22
C ASP A 345 13.29 17.42 -16.18
N GLN A 346 12.09 17.93 -16.50
CA GLN A 346 11.30 18.78 -15.60
C GLN A 346 10.88 18.05 -14.30
N SER A 347 10.63 16.73 -14.34
CA SER A 347 10.19 16.01 -13.13
C SER A 347 11.33 15.79 -12.12
N LEU A 348 12.55 15.47 -12.60
CA LEU A 348 13.71 15.32 -11.72
C LEU A 348 14.21 16.69 -11.26
N GLU A 349 14.26 17.65 -12.17
CA GLU A 349 14.66 19.03 -11.89
C GLU A 349 13.73 19.68 -10.86
N ARG A 350 12.41 19.46 -10.97
CA ARG A 350 11.44 19.86 -9.94
C ARG A 350 11.77 19.31 -8.56
N ARG A 351 12.15 18.02 -8.46
CA ARG A 351 12.51 17.41 -7.16
C ARG A 351 13.79 17.99 -6.58
N LEU A 352 14.75 18.33 -7.45
CA LEU A 352 15.98 19.01 -7.04
C LEU A 352 15.68 20.43 -6.54
N PHE A 353 14.82 21.18 -7.23
CA PHE A 353 14.39 22.50 -6.76
C PHE A 353 13.59 22.44 -5.46
N GLU A 354 12.69 21.45 -5.30
CA GLU A 354 11.98 21.19 -4.05
C GLU A 354 13.00 20.96 -2.91
N ALA A 355 14.03 20.13 -3.13
CA ALA A 355 15.07 19.85 -2.14
C ALA A 355 15.87 21.11 -1.76
N GLU A 356 16.29 21.91 -2.74
CA GLU A 356 17.05 23.14 -2.49
C GLU A 356 16.20 24.18 -1.75
N ALA A 357 14.94 24.36 -2.15
CA ALA A 357 14.02 25.28 -1.48
C ALA A 357 13.75 24.90 -0.01
N MET A 358 13.71 23.59 0.29
CA MET A 358 13.51 23.10 1.66
C MET A 358 14.76 23.17 2.54
N ARG A 359 15.95 23.29 1.97
CA ARG A 359 17.23 23.16 2.70
C ARG A 359 17.34 24.13 3.88
N SER A 360 17.08 25.41 3.65
CA SER A 360 17.14 26.43 4.70
C SER A 360 16.09 26.17 5.80
N GLY A 361 14.90 25.73 5.42
CA GLY A 361 13.86 25.34 6.36
C GLY A 361 14.28 24.15 7.23
N ILE A 362 14.83 23.09 6.64
CA ILE A 362 15.31 21.92 7.38
C ILE A 362 16.37 22.33 8.40
N LEU A 363 17.31 23.19 8.02
CA LEU A 363 18.36 23.68 8.92
C LEU A 363 17.82 24.58 10.03
N ALA A 364 16.74 25.33 9.78
CA ALA A 364 16.13 26.20 10.79
C ALA A 364 15.35 25.43 11.85
N ARG A 365 14.71 24.30 11.50
CA ARG A 365 13.93 23.46 12.43
C ARG A 365 14.24 21.96 12.26
N PRO A 366 15.47 21.53 12.53
CA PRO A 366 15.90 20.17 12.19
C PRO A 366 15.20 19.10 13.03
N ILE A 367 14.98 19.37 14.32
CA ILE A 367 14.45 18.35 15.25
C ILE A 367 12.96 18.11 15.02
N THR A 368 12.18 19.19 14.94
CA THR A 368 10.72 19.14 14.92
C THR A 368 10.11 19.25 13.53
N GLY A 369 10.85 19.80 12.57
CA GLY A 369 10.32 20.18 11.27
C GLY A 369 9.41 21.41 11.33
N HIS A 370 8.68 21.61 10.24
CA HIS A 370 7.75 22.71 10.02
C HIS A 370 6.28 22.35 10.22
N TRP A 371 5.99 21.15 10.70
CA TRP A 371 4.63 20.65 10.93
C TRP A 371 3.83 20.44 9.63
N PHE A 372 2.65 19.84 9.74
CA PHE A 372 1.81 19.61 8.56
C PHE A 372 1.15 20.89 8.07
N GLY A 373 0.91 20.95 6.76
CA GLY A 373 0.34 22.11 6.07
C GLY A 373 1.35 23.23 5.76
N ALA A 374 2.58 23.16 6.27
CA ALA A 374 3.63 24.13 5.97
C ALA A 374 3.97 24.17 4.48
N LYS A 375 4.17 25.36 3.91
CA LYS A 375 4.61 25.52 2.52
C LYS A 375 6.12 25.45 2.46
N TRP A 376 6.67 24.63 1.57
CA TRP A 376 8.13 24.54 1.39
C TRP A 376 8.72 25.73 0.63
N SER A 377 7.88 26.56 -0.01
CA SER A 377 8.28 27.82 -0.63
C SER A 377 7.17 28.86 -0.54
N ASN A 378 7.57 30.12 -0.34
CA ASN A 378 6.70 31.29 -0.42
C ASN A 378 6.86 32.05 -1.73
N ASP A 379 7.77 31.62 -2.61
CA ASP A 379 8.00 32.28 -3.90
C ASP A 379 6.74 32.12 -4.78
N PRO A 380 6.07 33.23 -5.15
CA PRO A 380 4.81 33.19 -5.88
C PRO A 380 4.91 32.45 -7.23
N LYS A 381 6.10 32.39 -7.84
CA LYS A 381 6.29 31.71 -9.13
C LYS A 381 5.87 30.24 -9.09
N TRP A 382 6.08 29.56 -7.96
CA TRP A 382 5.68 28.15 -7.81
C TRP A 382 4.18 27.97 -7.93
N VAL A 383 3.40 28.92 -7.41
CA VAL A 383 1.93 28.84 -7.40
C VAL A 383 1.35 29.43 -8.68
N TRP A 384 1.85 30.56 -9.16
CA TRP A 384 1.23 31.30 -10.27
C TRP A 384 1.79 30.94 -11.64
N GLU A 385 3.11 30.75 -11.75
CA GLU A 385 3.78 30.42 -13.01
C GLU A 385 3.74 28.91 -13.25
N TYR A 386 4.18 28.12 -12.26
CA TYR A 386 4.28 26.68 -12.39
C TYR A 386 3.01 25.93 -11.95
N LYS A 387 2.05 26.60 -11.30
CA LYS A 387 0.78 26.00 -10.82
C LYS A 387 0.99 24.80 -9.88
N TYR A 388 2.06 24.82 -9.09
CA TYR A 388 2.39 23.75 -8.15
C TYR A 388 1.78 23.97 -6.77
N ASP A 389 1.40 22.86 -6.13
CA ASP A 389 1.03 22.86 -4.71
C ASP A 389 2.28 22.82 -3.83
N VAL A 390 2.66 23.98 -3.30
CA VAL A 390 3.86 24.16 -2.44
C VAL A 390 3.74 23.52 -1.05
N THR A 391 2.65 22.81 -0.74
CA THR A 391 2.57 21.96 0.47
C THR A 391 2.98 20.51 0.18
N TYR A 392 2.83 20.05 -1.06
CA TYR A 392 3.10 18.67 -1.48
C TYR A 392 4.61 18.47 -1.75
N ILE A 393 5.18 17.37 -1.26
CA ILE A 393 6.62 17.05 -1.36
C ILE A 393 6.82 15.70 -2.04
N HIS A 394 7.51 15.65 -3.18
CA HIS A 394 7.64 14.40 -3.93
C HIS A 394 8.49 13.33 -3.27
N SER A 395 9.43 13.69 -2.40
CA SER A 395 10.31 12.74 -1.71
C SER A 395 9.76 12.43 -0.33
N SER A 396 9.62 11.15 0.00
CA SER A 396 9.23 10.73 1.34
C SER A 396 10.23 11.18 2.41
N TRP A 397 11.52 11.06 2.11
CA TRP A 397 12.56 11.43 3.08
C TRP A 397 12.58 12.94 3.33
N LEU A 398 12.41 13.75 2.29
CA LEU A 398 12.26 15.20 2.46
C LEU A 398 10.96 15.55 3.19
N PHE A 399 9.87 14.83 2.93
CA PHE A 399 8.62 15.03 3.67
C PHE A 399 8.81 14.80 5.18
N TYR A 400 9.36 13.64 5.58
CA TYR A 400 9.61 13.36 6.99
C TYR A 400 10.56 14.38 7.61
N LEU A 401 11.64 14.74 6.92
CA LEU A 401 12.64 15.67 7.44
C LEU A 401 12.11 17.11 7.52
N TYR A 402 11.42 17.60 6.49
CA TYR A 402 10.91 18.97 6.45
C TYR A 402 9.67 19.15 7.33
N LYS A 403 8.70 18.22 7.30
CA LYS A 403 7.41 18.37 8.01
C LYS A 403 7.46 17.83 9.43
N MET A 404 8.15 16.71 9.66
CA MET A 404 8.16 16.00 10.96
C MET A 404 9.53 16.05 11.66
N GLY A 405 10.55 16.64 11.03
CA GLY A 405 11.90 16.75 11.55
C GLY A 405 12.64 15.43 11.67
N LEU A 406 13.76 15.48 12.40
CA LEU A 406 14.56 14.31 12.75
C LEU A 406 13.75 13.29 13.56
N ILE A 407 12.82 13.73 14.42
CA ILE A 407 12.00 12.82 15.24
C ILE A 407 11.18 11.88 14.32
N GLY A 408 10.41 12.43 13.39
CA GLY A 408 9.62 11.62 12.46
C GLY A 408 10.49 10.75 11.56
N THR A 409 11.60 11.31 11.06
CA THR A 409 12.55 10.61 10.20
C THR A 409 13.18 9.40 10.89
N ILE A 410 13.68 9.58 12.12
CA ILE A 410 14.30 8.50 12.91
C ILE A 410 13.28 7.42 13.24
N LEU A 411 12.05 7.78 13.63
CA LEU A 411 11.00 6.81 13.91
C LEU A 411 10.69 5.94 12.69
N MET A 412 10.58 6.54 11.50
CA MET A 412 10.37 5.80 10.25
C MET A 412 11.56 4.87 9.94
N ILE A 413 12.80 5.35 10.06
CA ILE A 413 14.00 4.51 9.88
C ILE A 413 14.02 3.34 10.86
N VAL A 414 13.69 3.57 12.13
CA VAL A 414 13.64 2.52 13.16
C VAL A 414 12.55 1.48 12.84
N ILE A 415 11.38 1.90 12.35
CA ILE A 415 10.32 0.99 11.92
C ILE A 415 10.82 0.10 10.78
N LEU A 416 11.38 0.68 9.72
CA LEU A 416 11.89 -0.07 8.57
C LEU A 416 13.05 -1.00 8.96
N ALA A 417 13.98 -0.53 9.78
CA ALA A 417 15.11 -1.35 10.25
C ALA A 417 14.64 -2.53 11.11
N ARG A 418 13.71 -2.31 12.04
CA ARG A 418 13.16 -3.41 12.86
C ARG A 418 12.37 -4.40 12.02
N ALA A 419 11.58 -3.92 11.05
CA ALA A 419 10.85 -4.77 10.12
C ALA A 419 11.80 -5.64 9.32
N PHE A 420 12.91 -5.05 8.83
CA PHE A 420 13.95 -5.75 8.09
C PHE A 420 14.56 -6.87 8.94
N MET A 421 14.91 -6.57 10.19
CA MET A 421 15.48 -7.56 11.11
C MET A 421 14.51 -8.71 11.45
N ILE A 422 13.22 -8.42 11.64
CA ILE A 422 12.20 -9.44 11.88
C ILE A 422 12.02 -10.32 10.64
N ALA A 423 11.87 -9.70 9.46
CA ALA A 423 11.73 -10.42 8.21
C ALA A 423 12.95 -11.32 7.93
N LEU A 424 14.16 -10.81 8.15
CA LEU A 424 15.40 -11.57 8.02
C LEU A 424 15.45 -12.77 8.98
N ALA A 425 15.07 -12.57 10.25
CA ALA A 425 15.02 -13.65 11.24
C ALA A 425 14.01 -14.73 10.84
N LEU A 426 12.83 -14.35 10.34
CA LEU A 426 11.80 -15.26 9.87
C LEU A 426 12.27 -16.08 8.65
N VAL A 427 12.93 -15.45 7.68
CA VAL A 427 13.50 -16.14 6.51
C VAL A 427 14.54 -17.17 6.93
N ARG A 428 15.38 -16.84 7.92
CA ARG A 428 16.46 -17.71 8.43
C ARG A 428 15.99 -18.78 9.41
N SER A 429 14.80 -18.66 10.00
CA SER A 429 14.25 -19.65 10.93
C SER A 429 14.08 -21.04 10.27
N VAL A 430 13.94 -22.12 11.03
CA VAL A 430 13.66 -23.47 10.48
C VAL A 430 12.14 -23.67 10.19
N GLY A 431 11.35 -22.59 10.24
CA GLY A 431 9.89 -22.64 10.25
C GLY A 431 9.20 -22.99 8.92
N ASN A 432 7.87 -22.91 8.97
CA ASN A 432 6.94 -23.18 7.87
C ASN A 432 7.36 -22.46 6.56
N PRO A 433 7.48 -23.18 5.42
CA PRO A 433 7.90 -22.59 4.13
C PRO A 433 7.03 -21.44 3.63
N LEU A 434 5.74 -21.44 3.98
CA LEU A 434 4.82 -20.34 3.66
C LEU A 434 5.32 -19.03 4.28
N TYR A 435 5.65 -19.05 5.58
CA TYR A 435 6.09 -17.85 6.31
C TYR A 435 7.45 -17.38 5.83
N LYS A 436 8.36 -18.30 5.48
CA LYS A 436 9.64 -17.94 4.85
C LYS A 436 9.46 -17.21 3.52
N GLY A 437 8.56 -17.70 2.68
CA GLY A 437 8.28 -17.09 1.38
C GLY A 437 7.68 -15.69 1.51
N VAL A 438 6.69 -15.52 2.39
CA VAL A 438 6.12 -14.20 2.68
C VAL A 438 7.15 -13.27 3.30
N ALA A 439 7.89 -13.72 4.31
CA ALA A 439 8.92 -12.91 4.96
C ALA A 439 10.03 -12.50 3.99
N LEU A 440 10.43 -13.36 3.04
CA LEU A 440 11.41 -12.99 2.02
C LEU A 440 10.88 -11.91 1.08
N GLY A 441 9.59 -12.01 0.69
CA GLY A 441 8.95 -10.97 -0.11
C GLY A 441 8.89 -9.62 0.60
N ILE A 442 8.49 -9.59 1.88
CA ILE A 442 8.47 -8.36 2.68
C ILE A 442 9.90 -7.83 2.94
N LEU A 443 10.88 -8.72 3.12
CA LEU A 443 12.28 -8.32 3.27
C LEU A 443 12.80 -7.58 2.02
N ALA A 444 12.31 -7.95 0.84
CA ALA A 444 12.62 -7.30 -0.43
C ALA A 444 11.86 -5.96 -0.61
N THR A 445 10.65 -5.80 -0.07
CA THR A 445 9.90 -4.54 -0.19
C THR A 445 10.49 -3.40 0.61
N ILE A 446 11.08 -3.67 1.77
CA ILE A 446 11.66 -2.66 2.65
C ILE A 446 12.74 -1.79 1.95
N PRO A 447 13.81 -2.37 1.35
CA PRO A 447 14.80 -1.57 0.63
C PRO A 447 14.23 -0.92 -0.64
N THR A 448 13.24 -1.54 -1.29
CA THR A 448 12.51 -0.94 -2.41
C THR A 448 11.80 0.34 -1.97
N TYR A 449 11.03 0.32 -0.88
CA TYR A 449 10.34 1.51 -0.35
C TYR A 449 11.31 2.58 0.13
N ALA A 450 12.40 2.18 0.76
CA ALA A 450 13.42 3.12 1.19
C ALA A 450 14.05 3.83 -0.01
N PHE A 451 14.31 3.10 -1.09
CA PHE A 451 14.85 3.64 -2.33
C PHE A 451 13.83 4.51 -3.09
N THR A 452 12.60 4.01 -3.31
CA THR A 452 11.56 4.80 -4.00
C THR A 452 11.20 6.04 -3.20
N GLY A 453 11.25 5.97 -1.87
CA GLY A 453 11.08 7.10 -0.96
C GLY A 453 12.02 8.29 -1.20
N ILE A 454 13.17 8.09 -1.86
CA ILE A 454 14.07 9.19 -2.28
C ILE A 454 13.40 10.06 -3.34
N PHE A 455 12.69 9.43 -4.27
CA PHE A 455 12.17 10.08 -5.47
C PHE A 455 10.64 10.23 -5.47
N GLN A 456 9.95 9.50 -4.60
CA GLN A 456 8.50 9.35 -4.59
C GLN A 456 7.95 9.42 -3.15
N PRO A 457 6.68 9.81 -2.98
CA PRO A 457 6.05 9.95 -1.66
C PRO A 457 5.65 8.58 -1.06
N THR A 458 6.26 7.47 -1.50
CA THR A 458 5.91 6.09 -1.14
C THR A 458 5.62 5.86 0.36
N LEU A 459 6.40 6.43 1.27
CA LEU A 459 6.27 6.20 2.72
C LEU A 459 5.25 7.12 3.43
N TRP A 460 4.62 8.03 2.70
CA TRP A 460 3.54 8.89 3.23
C TRP A 460 2.38 9.03 2.25
N GLN A 461 2.36 8.24 1.18
CA GLN A 461 1.31 8.29 0.17
C GLN A 461 0.06 7.58 0.68
N TYR A 462 -1.08 8.20 0.42
CA TYR A 462 -2.40 7.77 0.86
C TYR A 462 -2.69 6.26 0.67
N PHE A 463 -2.33 5.69 -0.48
CA PHE A 463 -2.62 4.28 -0.79
C PHE A 463 -1.51 3.31 -0.34
N MET A 464 -0.30 3.81 -0.04
CA MET A 464 0.84 2.97 0.34
C MET A 464 0.92 2.70 1.83
N ASN A 465 0.55 3.65 2.67
CA ASN A 465 0.58 3.45 4.11
C ASN A 465 -0.32 2.31 4.61
N PRO A 466 -1.52 2.06 4.03
CA PRO A 466 -2.24 0.84 4.31
C PRO A 466 -1.39 -0.41 4.01
N ILE A 467 -0.78 -0.48 2.83
CA ILE A 467 0.03 -1.64 2.38
C ILE A 467 1.19 -1.88 3.35
N LEU A 468 1.96 -0.82 3.63
CA LEU A 468 3.08 -0.86 4.58
C LEU A 468 2.60 -1.34 5.96
N GLY A 469 1.52 -0.78 6.50
CA GLY A 469 0.98 -1.20 7.79
C GLY A 469 0.56 -2.68 7.80
N PHE A 470 -0.02 -3.18 6.73
CA PHE A 470 -0.39 -4.59 6.58
C PHE A 470 0.83 -5.51 6.53
N GLU A 471 1.86 -5.19 5.74
CA GLU A 471 3.10 -5.98 5.68
C GLU A 471 3.79 -6.03 7.05
N LEU A 472 3.91 -4.89 7.72
CA LEU A 472 4.43 -4.81 9.08
C LEU A 472 3.61 -5.69 10.05
N GLY A 473 2.29 -5.70 9.89
CA GLY A 473 1.38 -6.52 10.69
C GLY A 473 1.57 -8.01 10.43
N LEU A 474 1.71 -8.42 9.16
CA LEU A 474 1.98 -9.80 8.77
C LEU A 474 3.29 -10.32 9.36
N LEU A 475 4.35 -9.50 9.40
CA LEU A 475 5.62 -9.89 10.05
C LEU A 475 5.44 -10.25 11.52
N VAL A 476 4.71 -9.42 12.26
CA VAL A 476 4.41 -9.64 13.68
C VAL A 476 3.54 -10.87 13.90
N VAL A 477 2.52 -11.06 13.05
CA VAL A 477 1.66 -12.25 13.09
C VAL A 477 2.48 -13.52 12.82
N MET A 478 3.36 -13.50 11.82
CA MET A 478 4.23 -14.65 11.52
C MET A 478 5.18 -14.98 12.68
N GLU A 479 5.80 -13.97 13.29
CA GLU A 479 6.67 -14.14 14.47
C GLU A 479 5.94 -14.89 15.59
N GLN A 480 4.68 -14.53 15.86
CA GLN A 480 3.86 -15.16 16.89
C GLN A 480 3.44 -16.58 16.52
N LEU A 481 3.01 -16.80 15.28
CA LEU A 481 2.58 -18.12 14.82
C LEU A 481 3.75 -19.12 14.86
N VAL A 482 4.96 -18.67 14.51
CA VAL A 482 6.18 -19.48 14.62
C VAL A 482 6.53 -19.75 16.09
N GLY A 483 6.47 -18.73 16.96
CA GLY A 483 6.75 -18.88 18.38
C GLY A 483 5.80 -19.85 19.10
N ARG A 484 4.50 -19.81 18.78
CA ARG A 484 3.50 -20.75 19.33
C ARG A 484 3.74 -22.19 18.86
N GLY A 485 4.09 -22.38 17.59
CA GLY A 485 4.41 -23.71 17.05
C GLY A 485 5.61 -24.36 17.76
N ALA A 486 6.64 -23.57 18.09
CA ALA A 486 7.80 -24.07 18.83
C ALA A 486 7.46 -24.46 20.28
N ALA A 487 6.59 -23.68 20.95
CA ALA A 487 6.20 -23.95 22.33
C ALA A 487 5.37 -25.24 22.49
N HIS A 488 4.63 -25.67 21.46
CA HIS A 488 3.82 -26.90 21.50
C HIS A 488 4.54 -28.13 20.93
N GLY A 489 5.60 -27.94 20.14
CA GLY A 489 6.36 -29.04 19.51
C GLY A 489 7.45 -29.69 20.37
N ASN A 490 7.80 -29.12 21.52
CA ASN A 490 8.84 -29.66 22.42
C ASN A 490 8.28 -30.49 23.60
N GLY A 491 7.00 -30.87 23.53
CA GLY A 491 6.31 -31.64 24.57
C GLY A 491 5.93 -33.07 24.18
N SER A 492 6.46 -33.60 23.08
CA SER A 492 6.18 -34.96 22.58
C SER A 492 7.41 -35.84 22.63
#